data_AF-A0A852VP64-F1
#
_entry.id   AF-A0A852VP64-F1
#
_cell.length_a   1.000
_cell.length_b   1.000
_cell.length_c   1.000
_cell.angle_alpha   90.00
_cell.angle_beta   90.00
_cell.angle_gamma   90.00
#
_symmetry.space_group_name_H-M   'P 1'
#
loop_
_entity.id
_entity.type
_entity.pdbx_description
1 polymer ?
#
loop_
_entity_poly.entity_id
_entity_poly.type
_entity_poly.pdbx_seq_one_letter_code
_entity_poly.pdbx_strand_id
1 'polypeptide(L)'
;MTSPLASTTYSTALARNELYASFALRREVPTLLDPEEEVLLVLPGVAGQFPDVLIVIRQRALLAKVTGWFSRVKIKREAPLGRIRGIAYSGWLFARVKLEVDGGRDLTLVPNRRADAWRFVESFEHLLQTG
;
A
#
# COMPACT_ATOMS: atom_id res chain seq x y z
N MET A 1 -6.23 -25.73 -6.95
CA MET A 1 -5.65 -24.55 -7.62
C MET A 1 -4.91 -23.75 -6.57
N THR A 2 -3.59 -23.64 -6.70
CA THR A 2 -2.75 -22.88 -5.76
C THR A 2 -3.02 -21.39 -5.95
N SER A 3 -3.19 -20.63 -4.87
CA SER A 3 -3.36 -19.18 -4.98
C SER A 3 -2.04 -18.54 -5.44
N PRO A 4 -2.06 -17.53 -6.32
CA PRO A 4 -0.86 -16.78 -6.70
C PRO A 4 -0.09 -16.23 -5.49
N LEU A 5 1.23 -16.07 -5.62
CA LEU A 5 2.10 -15.54 -4.56
C LEU A 5 1.63 -14.14 -4.16
N ALA A 6 1.34 -13.29 -5.13
CA ALA A 6 0.85 -11.93 -4.91
C ALA A 6 -0.43 -11.91 -4.09
N SER A 7 -1.44 -12.73 -4.44
CA SER A 7 -2.70 -12.79 -3.69
C SER A 7 -2.52 -13.26 -2.24
N THR A 8 -1.63 -14.23 -2.03
CA THR A 8 -1.36 -14.79 -0.70
C THR A 8 -0.62 -13.78 0.18
N THR A 9 0.48 -13.22 -0.33
CA THR A 9 1.32 -12.24 0.39
C THR A 9 0.58 -10.93 0.62
N TYR A 10 -0.21 -10.48 -0.35
CA TYR A 10 -1.09 -9.33 -0.22
C TYR A 10 -2.11 -9.53 0.91
N SER A 11 -2.77 -10.69 0.96
CA SER A 11 -3.77 -10.97 2.00
C SER A 11 -3.15 -10.98 3.39
N THR A 12 -1.97 -11.58 3.54
CA THR A 12 -1.21 -11.56 4.79
C THR A 12 -0.78 -10.15 5.18
N ALA A 13 -0.28 -9.34 4.24
CA ALA A 13 0.12 -7.97 4.50
C ALA A 13 -1.08 -7.08 4.86
N LEU A 14 -2.21 -7.23 4.16
CA LEU A 14 -3.44 -6.51 4.45
C LEU A 14 -3.99 -6.86 5.85
N ALA A 15 -3.93 -8.14 6.24
CA ALA A 15 -4.42 -8.61 7.55
C ALA A 15 -3.68 -8.04 8.77
N ARG A 16 -2.50 -7.42 8.57
CA ARG A 16 -1.76 -6.72 9.63
C ARG A 16 -2.37 -5.37 10.01
N ASN A 17 -3.29 -4.85 9.21
CA ASN A 17 -3.97 -3.57 9.45
C ASN A 17 -5.25 -3.79 10.28
N GLU A 18 -5.52 -2.89 11.23
CA GLU A 18 -6.70 -2.97 12.08
C GLU A 18 -7.99 -2.69 11.30
N LEU A 19 -8.86 -3.72 11.22
CA LEU A 19 -10.26 -3.62 10.80
C LEU A 19 -10.51 -2.69 9.60
N TYR A 20 -9.82 -2.95 8.48
CA TYR A 20 -10.20 -2.34 7.21
C TYR A 20 -9.88 -3.25 6.02
N ALA A 21 -10.75 -4.22 5.80
CA ALA A 21 -10.73 -5.03 4.61
C ALA A 21 -12.11 -5.02 3.97
N SER A 22 -12.43 -3.93 3.27
CA SER A 22 -13.59 -3.89 2.40
C SER A 22 -13.47 -4.99 1.34
N PHE A 23 -14.61 -5.49 0.86
CA PHE A 23 -14.64 -6.54 -0.17
C PHE A 23 -13.78 -6.17 -1.39
N ALA A 24 -13.83 -4.91 -1.82
CA ALA A 24 -13.04 -4.39 -2.93
C ALA A 24 -11.52 -4.46 -2.67
N LEU A 25 -11.06 -4.15 -1.45
CA LEU A 25 -9.64 -4.27 -1.11
C LEU A 25 -9.15 -5.72 -1.17
N ARG A 26 -9.98 -6.69 -0.78
CA ARG A 26 -9.59 -8.11 -0.77
C ARG A 26 -9.61 -8.72 -2.17
N ARG A 27 -10.61 -8.39 -2.98
CA ARG A 27 -10.87 -9.09 -4.24
C ARG A 27 -10.21 -8.42 -5.45
N GLU A 28 -10.21 -7.10 -5.48
CA GLU A 28 -9.92 -6.36 -6.71
C GLU A 28 -8.48 -5.86 -6.75
N VAL A 29 -7.89 -5.51 -5.61
CA VAL A 29 -6.50 -5.03 -5.54
C VAL A 29 -5.47 -6.08 -6.00
N PRO A 30 -5.58 -7.38 -5.64
CA PRO A 30 -4.65 -8.40 -6.12
C PRO A 30 -4.59 -8.51 -7.65
N THR A 31 -5.64 -8.11 -8.36
CA THR A 31 -5.68 -8.17 -9.84
C THR A 31 -4.76 -7.16 -10.52
N LEU A 32 -4.23 -6.18 -9.77
CA LEU A 32 -3.23 -5.21 -10.26
C LEU A 32 -1.79 -5.73 -10.19
N LEU A 33 -1.60 -6.88 -9.53
CA LEU A 33 -0.29 -7.45 -9.24
C LEU A 33 0.02 -8.55 -10.24
N ASP A 34 1.28 -8.66 -10.62
CA ASP A 34 1.75 -9.85 -11.30
C ASP A 34 1.62 -11.05 -10.35
N PRO A 35 1.16 -12.24 -10.81
CA PRO A 35 1.04 -13.42 -9.96
C PRO A 35 2.30 -13.81 -9.17
N GLU A 36 3.49 -13.46 -9.68
CA GLU A 36 4.81 -13.73 -9.08
C GLU A 36 5.32 -12.59 -8.20
N GLU A 37 4.65 -11.43 -8.15
CA GLU A 37 5.03 -10.35 -7.25
C GLU A 37 4.83 -10.74 -5.78
N GLU A 38 5.80 -10.38 -4.94
CA GLU A 38 5.71 -10.59 -3.50
C GLU A 38 5.38 -9.27 -2.80
N VAL A 39 4.22 -9.22 -2.17
CA VAL A 39 3.77 -8.05 -1.40
C VAL A 39 4.34 -8.11 0.01
N LEU A 40 5.08 -7.06 0.38
CA LEU A 40 5.76 -6.93 1.67
C LEU A 40 4.89 -6.17 2.69
N LEU A 41 4.33 -5.04 2.27
CA LEU A 41 3.52 -4.16 3.12
C LEU A 41 2.31 -3.61 2.36
N VAL A 42 1.21 -3.40 3.10
CA VAL A 42 -0.02 -2.78 2.60
C VAL A 42 -0.52 -1.80 3.65
N LEU A 43 -0.89 -0.59 3.23
CA LEU A 43 -1.52 0.42 4.07
C LEU A 43 -2.78 0.97 3.39
N PRO A 44 -3.96 0.66 3.94
CA PRO A 44 -5.21 1.26 3.48
C PRO A 44 -5.35 2.72 3.90
N GLY A 45 -5.82 3.55 2.96
CA GLY A 45 -6.16 4.95 3.20
C GLY A 45 -7.54 5.14 3.86
N VAL A 46 -7.87 6.39 4.17
CA VAL A 46 -9.14 6.78 4.80
C VAL A 46 -10.36 6.13 4.14
N ALA A 47 -11.24 5.62 5.00
CA ALA A 47 -12.49 4.98 4.63
C ALA A 47 -13.49 5.95 3.98
N GLY A 48 -13.40 6.12 2.67
CA GLY A 48 -14.52 6.53 1.83
C GLY A 48 -15.12 5.34 1.10
N GLN A 49 -16.11 5.58 0.23
CA GLN A 49 -16.65 4.55 -0.66
C GLN A 49 -15.58 3.91 -1.57
N PHE A 50 -14.45 4.61 -1.76
CA PHE A 50 -13.39 4.33 -2.72
C PHE A 50 -12.01 4.63 -2.12
N PRO A 51 -11.48 3.74 -1.25
CA PRO A 51 -10.21 3.98 -0.58
C PRO A 51 -9.02 3.93 -1.55
N ASP A 52 -8.03 4.78 -1.28
CA ASP A 52 -6.68 4.61 -1.82
C ASP A 52 -5.97 3.52 -0.98
N VAL A 53 -5.04 2.77 -1.59
CA VAL A 53 -4.20 1.80 -0.89
C VAL A 53 -2.75 1.95 -1.35
N LEU A 54 -1.84 2.00 -0.38
CA LEU A 54 -0.40 1.99 -0.64
C LEU A 54 0.10 0.55 -0.49
N ILE A 55 0.79 0.04 -1.49
CA ILE A 55 1.31 -1.34 -1.53
C ILE A 55 2.79 -1.28 -1.82
N VAL A 56 3.55 -2.05 -1.05
CA VAL A 56 5.00 -2.20 -1.21
C VAL A 56 5.27 -3.63 -1.62
N ILE A 57 5.90 -3.77 -2.77
CA ILE A 57 6.32 -5.01 -3.40
C ILE A 57 7.85 -4.99 -3.43
N ARG A 58 8.48 -6.15 -3.47
CA ARG A 58 9.95 -6.28 -3.52
C ARG A 58 10.61 -5.40 -4.59
N GLN A 59 9.97 -5.19 -5.75
CA GLN A 59 10.54 -4.42 -6.87
C GLN A 59 10.02 -2.97 -6.95
N ARG A 60 8.82 -2.68 -6.44
CA ARG A 60 8.15 -1.37 -6.60
C ARG A 60 7.19 -1.07 -5.45
N ALA A 61 6.93 0.21 -5.21
CA ALA A 61 5.77 0.64 -4.44
C ALA A 61 4.73 1.26 -5.36
N LEU A 62 3.45 1.07 -5.04
CA LEU A 62 2.34 1.61 -5.81
C LEU A 62 1.23 2.16 -4.91
N LEU A 63 0.67 3.27 -5.36
CA LEU A 63 -0.52 3.88 -4.81
C LEU A 63 -1.68 3.55 -5.75
N ALA A 64 -2.57 2.68 -5.32
CA ALA A 64 -3.76 2.30 -6.06
C ALA A 64 -5.01 2.95 -5.48
N LYS A 65 -6.05 3.07 -6.31
CA LYS A 65 -7.37 3.56 -5.91
C LYS A 65 -8.45 2.58 -6.33
N VAL A 66 -9.26 2.17 -5.37
CA VAL A 66 -10.52 1.47 -5.64
C VAL A 66 -11.52 2.48 -6.20
N THR A 67 -12.23 2.17 -7.27
CA THR A 67 -13.15 3.06 -7.97
C THR A 67 -14.48 2.38 -8.32
N GLY A 68 -15.58 3.12 -8.15
CA GLY A 68 -16.90 2.81 -8.69
C GLY A 68 -17.66 1.66 -8.01
N TRP A 69 -18.97 1.58 -8.29
CA TRP A 69 -19.90 0.54 -7.80
C TRP A 69 -19.46 -0.89 -8.20
N PHE A 70 -18.69 -1.02 -9.29
CA PHE A 70 -18.11 -2.27 -9.77
C PHE A 70 -16.72 -2.58 -9.19
N SER A 71 -16.25 -1.82 -8.19
CA SER A 71 -15.00 -2.04 -7.46
C SER A 71 -13.73 -2.15 -8.33
N ARG A 72 -13.66 -1.49 -9.48
CA ARG A 72 -12.44 -1.49 -10.32
C ARG A 72 -11.30 -0.81 -9.59
N VAL A 73 -10.10 -1.38 -9.63
CA VAL A 73 -8.90 -0.72 -9.06
C VAL A 73 -8.06 -0.14 -10.19
N LYS A 74 -7.42 1.00 -9.93
CA LYS A 74 -6.44 1.61 -10.82
C LYS A 74 -5.18 2.02 -10.08
N ILE A 75 -4.04 1.89 -10.72
CA ILE A 75 -2.78 2.46 -10.23
C ILE A 75 -2.83 3.97 -10.45
N LYS A 76 -2.71 4.75 -9.38
CA LYS A 76 -2.58 6.22 -9.45
C LYS A 76 -1.14 6.63 -9.70
N ARG A 77 -0.21 5.96 -9.01
CA ARG A 77 1.24 6.19 -9.08
C ARG A 77 1.97 4.91 -8.72
N GLU A 78 3.17 4.78 -9.24
CA GLU A 78 4.12 3.75 -8.86
C GLU A 78 5.54 4.31 -8.93
N ALA A 79 6.44 3.70 -8.16
CA ALA A 79 7.86 4.00 -8.20
C ALA A 79 8.65 2.70 -7.94
N PRO A 80 9.79 2.49 -8.64
CA PRO A 80 10.71 1.41 -8.29
C PRO A 80 11.17 1.54 -6.84
N LEU A 81 11.25 0.43 -6.10
CA LEU A 81 11.61 0.46 -4.69
C LEU A 81 13.00 1.07 -4.48
N GLY A 82 13.96 0.78 -5.38
CA GLY A 82 15.30 1.37 -5.36
C GLY A 82 15.38 2.88 -5.61
N ARG A 83 14.26 3.53 -5.98
CA ARG A 83 14.16 5.01 -6.04
C ARG A 83 13.53 5.61 -4.79
N ILE A 84 13.02 4.81 -3.87
CA ILE A 84 12.43 5.32 -2.63
C ILE A 84 13.55 5.55 -1.64
N ARG A 85 13.74 6.80 -1.22
CA ARG A 85 14.85 7.21 -0.33
C ARG A 85 14.46 7.28 1.13
N GLY A 86 13.16 7.41 1.39
CA GLY A 86 12.68 7.59 2.74
C GLY A 86 11.17 7.49 2.81
N ILE A 87 10.69 7.54 4.04
CA ILE A 87 9.29 7.57 4.39
C ILE A 87 9.08 8.62 5.48
N ALA A 88 7.98 9.36 5.39
CA ALA A 88 7.63 10.37 6.37
C ALA A 88 6.19 10.18 6.85
N TYR A 89 6.00 10.33 8.16
CA TYR A 89 4.70 10.42 8.80
C TYR A 89 4.46 11.83 9.35
N SER A 90 3.34 12.46 8.99
CA SER A 90 2.92 13.76 9.54
C SER A 90 1.52 13.67 10.15
N GLY A 91 1.32 14.33 11.30
CA GLY A 91 0.10 14.18 12.11
C GLY A 91 -0.60 15.49 12.49
N TRP A 92 -0.26 16.64 11.89
CA TRP A 92 -0.74 17.95 12.37
C TRP A 92 -2.24 18.18 12.11
N LEU A 93 -2.76 17.93 10.90
CA LEU A 93 -4.19 18.14 10.57
C LEU A 93 -4.85 16.92 9.93
N PHE A 94 -4.07 16.05 9.30
CA PHE A 94 -4.47 14.71 8.87
C PHE A 94 -3.24 13.82 8.98
N ALA A 95 -3.40 12.61 9.52
CA ALA A 95 -2.37 11.59 9.44
C ALA A 95 -2.02 11.39 7.95
N ARG A 96 -0.73 11.42 7.60
CA ARG A 96 -0.27 11.26 6.22
C ARG A 96 1.03 10.49 6.20
N VAL A 97 1.07 9.45 5.38
CA VAL A 97 2.27 8.68 5.04
C VAL A 97 2.73 9.11 3.65
N LYS A 98 4.02 9.39 3.52
CA LYS A 98 4.66 9.85 2.28
C LYS A 98 5.90 9.00 2.02
N LEU A 99 5.96 8.31 0.88
CA LEU A 99 7.20 7.69 0.37
C LEU A 99 7.91 8.70 -0.53
N GLU A 100 9.16 8.98 -0.20
CA GLU A 100 9.97 9.98 -0.90
C GLU A 100 10.70 9.34 -2.08
N VAL A 101 10.43 9.82 -3.29
CA VAL A 101 10.92 9.21 -4.53
C VAL A 101 11.98 10.10 -5.17
N ASP A 102 13.18 9.54 -5.34
CA ASP A 102 14.29 10.18 -6.03
C ASP A 102 13.97 10.42 -7.51
N GLY A 103 14.15 11.65 -7.96
CA GLY A 103 13.88 12.06 -9.34
C GLY A 103 12.40 11.93 -9.76
N GLY A 104 11.46 11.88 -8.81
CA GLY A 104 10.06 11.59 -9.10
C GLY A 104 9.07 12.32 -8.20
N ARG A 105 7.79 12.02 -8.40
CA ARG A 105 6.73 12.48 -7.49
C ARG A 105 6.53 11.45 -6.39
N ASP A 106 6.45 11.95 -5.17
CA ASP A 106 6.20 11.14 -3.99
C ASP A 106 4.86 10.39 -4.05
N LEU A 107 4.83 9.23 -3.38
CA LEU A 107 3.59 8.49 -3.13
C LEU A 107 3.06 8.95 -1.78
N THR A 108 1.83 9.46 -1.76
CA THR A 108 1.23 10.02 -0.55
C THR A 108 -0.12 9.39 -0.29
N LEU A 109 -0.34 8.95 0.95
CA LEU A 109 -1.56 8.35 1.43
C LEU A 109 -1.99 8.99 2.74
N VAL A 110 -3.28 9.24 2.90
CA VAL A 110 -3.89 9.54 4.19
C VAL A 110 -4.39 8.21 4.77
N PRO A 111 -3.71 7.60 5.76
CA PRO A 111 -4.09 6.31 6.34
C PRO A 111 -5.46 6.35 7.04
N ASN A 112 -6.14 5.20 7.07
CA ASN A 112 -7.37 5.04 7.83
C ASN A 112 -7.15 5.12 9.35
N ARG A 113 -6.08 4.48 9.84
CA ARG A 113 -5.72 4.42 11.25
C ARG A 113 -4.29 4.87 11.46
N ARG A 114 -4.08 5.66 12.51
CA ARG A 114 -2.75 6.13 12.93
C ARG A 114 -1.83 4.99 13.38
N ALA A 115 -2.38 4.00 14.09
CA ALA A 115 -1.61 2.84 14.53
C ALA A 115 -1.05 2.03 13.35
N ASP A 116 -1.89 1.75 12.35
CA ASP A 116 -1.47 1.07 11.11
C ASP A 116 -0.42 1.87 10.35
N ALA A 117 -0.60 3.20 10.28
CA ALA A 117 0.36 4.08 9.65
C ALA A 117 1.74 4.03 10.31
N TRP A 118 1.79 4.04 11.65
CA TRP A 118 3.04 3.93 12.39
C TRP A 118 3.72 2.58 12.19
N ARG A 119 2.98 1.47 12.32
CA ARG A 119 3.52 0.12 12.06
C ARG A 119 4.05 0.00 10.64
N PHE A 120 3.34 0.56 9.66
CA PHE A 120 3.77 0.57 8.26
C PHE A 120 5.07 1.36 8.10
N VAL A 121 5.19 2.52 8.74
CA VAL A 121 6.39 3.35 8.66
C VAL A 121 7.60 2.65 9.25
N GLU A 122 7.47 2.11 10.46
CA GLU A 122 8.52 1.34 11.13
C GLU A 122 8.95 0.12 10.29
N SER A 123 7.98 -0.62 9.75
CA SER A 123 8.27 -1.77 8.89
C SER A 123 8.97 -1.35 7.59
N PHE A 124 8.58 -0.22 7.00
CA PHE A 124 9.19 0.26 5.76
C PHE A 124 10.61 0.78 5.98
N GLU A 125 10.86 1.47 7.10
CA GLU A 125 12.20 1.90 7.49
C GLU A 125 13.13 0.69 7.66
N HIS A 126 12.63 -0.37 8.31
CA HIS A 126 13.38 -1.62 8.41
C HIS A 126 13.69 -2.21 7.03
N LEU A 127 12.72 -2.24 6.10
CA LEU A 127 12.97 -2.72 4.73
C LEU A 127 14.05 -1.89 4.01
N LEU A 128 14.00 -0.56 4.12
CA LEU A 128 15.02 0.31 3.52
C LEU A 128 16.42 0.06 4.09
N GLN A 129 16.52 -0.33 5.36
CA GLN A 129 17.79 -0.63 6.03
C GLN A 129 18.31 -2.02 5.69
N THR A 130 17.43 -3.01 5.50
CA THR A 130 17.83 -4.41 5.32
C THR A 130 17.92 -4.89 3.88
N GLY A 131 17.33 -4.17 2.91
CA GLY A 131 17.35 -4.53 1.49
C GLY A 131 16.35 -5.61 1.13
#